data_AF-A0A6A7LFV9-F1
#
_entry.id   AF-A0A6A7LFV9-F1
#
_cell.length_a   1.000
_cell.length_b   1.000
_cell.length_c   1.000
_cell.angle_alpha   90.00
_cell.angle_beta   90.00
_cell.angle_gamma   90.00
#
_symmetry.space_group_name_H-M   'P 1'
#
loop_
_entity.id
_entity.type
_entity.pdbx_description
1 polymer ?
#
loop_
_entity_poly.entity_id
_entity_poly.type
_entity_poly.pdbx_seq_one_letter_code
_entity_poly.pdbx_strand_id
1 'polypeptide(L)'
;MSKRKPVLFIDESDDSSKALELLKISGIEYVEYDIKKFEDSCCGELSTTTAPSLFAIEGTFKGLEKINEYISTRGNTISDRESESAYW
;
A
#
# COMPACT_ATOMS: atom_id res chain seq x y z
N MET A 1 -13.26 6.08 13.98
CA MET A 1 -13.04 6.32 12.53
C MET A 1 -12.37 5.09 11.94
N SER A 2 -12.95 4.46 10.93
CA SER A 2 -12.35 3.30 10.27
C SER A 2 -11.02 3.70 9.62
N LYS A 3 -9.90 3.10 10.06
CA LYS A 3 -8.60 3.32 9.41
C LYS A 3 -8.73 2.85 7.95
N ARG A 4 -8.52 3.75 6.98
CA ARG A 4 -8.57 3.39 5.56
C ARG A 4 -7.43 2.40 5.28
N LYS A 5 -7.75 1.26 4.68
CA LYS A 5 -6.76 0.25 4.31
C LYS A 5 -6.04 0.74 3.05
N PRO A 6 -4.69 0.71 3.00
CA PRO A 6 -3.97 0.96 1.78
C PRO A 6 -4.30 -0.11 0.73
N VAL A 7 -4.21 0.27 -0.53
CA VAL A 7 -4.39 -0.63 -1.68
C VAL A 7 -3.01 -0.98 -2.21
N LEU A 8 -2.68 -2.27 -2.22
CA LEU A 8 -1.46 -2.79 -2.82
C LEU A 8 -1.79 -3.29 -4.23
N PHE A 9 -1.16 -2.66 -5.22
CA PHE A 9 -1.15 -3.09 -6.60
C PHE A 9 0.00 -4.08 -6.82
N ILE A 10 -0.34 -5.28 -7.28
CA ILE A 10 0.59 -6.37 -7.54
C ILE A 10 0.52 -6.84 -9.00
N ASP A 11 1.56 -7.55 -9.41
CA ASP A 11 1.67 -8.31 -10.65
C ASP A 11 2.31 -9.69 -10.38
N GLU A 12 2.66 -10.42 -11.43
CA GLU A 12 3.35 -11.72 -11.34
C GLU A 12 4.86 -11.61 -11.05
N SER A 13 5.38 -10.43 -10.70
CA SER A 13 6.80 -10.27 -10.40
C SER A 13 7.18 -10.77 -8.99
N ASP A 14 8.44 -11.15 -8.84
CA ASP A 14 9.00 -11.51 -7.52
C ASP A 14 8.91 -10.36 -6.52
N ASP A 15 8.99 -9.11 -6.98
CA ASP A 15 8.94 -7.93 -6.12
C ASP A 15 7.53 -7.70 -5.56
N SER A 16 6.48 -8.02 -6.32
CA SER A 16 5.11 -8.06 -5.82
C SER A 16 4.92 -9.12 -4.74
N SER A 17 5.50 -10.30 -4.93
CA SER A 17 5.48 -11.38 -3.92
C SER A 17 6.17 -10.94 -2.62
N LYS A 18 7.34 -10.31 -2.71
CA LYS A 18 8.04 -9.75 -1.54
C LYS A 18 7.23 -8.65 -0.85
N ALA A 19 6.58 -7.77 -1.61
CA ALA A 19 5.76 -6.70 -1.05
C ALA A 19 4.57 -7.24 -0.22
N LEU A 20 3.92 -8.31 -0.69
CA LEU A 20 2.87 -9.01 0.04
C LEU A 20 3.38 -9.59 1.36
N GLU A 21 4.55 -10.24 1.35
CA GLU A 21 5.18 -10.79 2.55
C GLU A 21 5.54 -9.69 3.56
N LEU A 22 6.14 -8.59 3.12
CA LEU A 22 6.51 -7.46 3.98
C LEU A 22 5.30 -6.85 4.67
N LEU A 23 4.20 -6.64 3.94
CA LEU A 23 2.97 -6.11 4.53
C LEU A 23 2.31 -7.11 5.49
N LYS A 24 2.37 -8.41 5.18
CA LYS A 24 1.86 -9.47 6.05
C LYS A 24 2.66 -9.58 7.35
N ILE A 25 3.98 -9.53 7.29
CA ILE A 25 4.87 -9.57 8.45
C ILE A 25 4.70 -8.33 9.33
N SER A 26 4.47 -7.16 8.73
CA SER A 26 4.23 -5.91 9.46
C SER A 26 2.84 -5.79 10.09
N GLY A 27 1.93 -6.75 9.84
CA GLY A 27 0.58 -6.73 10.39
C GLY A 27 -0.30 -5.60 9.86
N ILE A 28 0.09 -4.98 8.74
CA ILE A 28 -0.68 -3.91 8.11
C ILE A 28 -1.77 -4.56 7.27
N GLU A 29 -3.04 -4.28 7.57
CA GLU A 29 -4.14 -4.68 6.71
C GLU A 29 -4.13 -3.88 5.41
N TYR A 30 -4.17 -4.54 4.27
CA TYR A 30 -4.23 -3.94 2.94
C TYR A 30 -5.31 -4.59 2.08
N VAL A 31 -5.68 -3.91 0.99
CA VAL A 31 -6.49 -4.48 -0.09
C VAL A 31 -5.55 -4.83 -1.23
N GLU A 32 -5.53 -6.09 -1.63
CA GLU A 32 -4.75 -6.57 -2.77
C GLU A 32 -5.51 -6.29 -4.08
N TYR A 33 -4.79 -5.79 -5.07
CA TYR A 33 -5.31 -5.56 -6.41
C TYR A 33 -4.29 -5.98 -7.48
N ASP A 34 -4.70 -6.84 -8.40
CA ASP A 34 -3.86 -7.30 -9.50
C ASP A 34 -4.00 -6.34 -10.69
N ILE A 35 -2.88 -5.73 -11.12
CA ILE A 35 -2.87 -4.77 -12.22
C ILE A 35 -3.22 -5.42 -13.57
N LYS A 36 -2.97 -6.72 -13.76
CA LYS A 36 -3.35 -7.42 -15.00
C LYS A 36 -4.87 -7.45 -15.19
N LYS A 37 -5.63 -7.50 -14.10
CA LYS A 37 -7.10 -7.40 -14.13
C LYS A 37 -7.58 -6.00 -14.51
N PHE A 38 -6.73 -4.98 -14.38
CA PHE A 38 -7.05 -3.61 -14.77
C PHE A 38 -6.95 -3.43 -16.28
N GLU A 39 -5.97 -4.07 -16.95
CA GLU A 39 -5.84 -4.04 -18.41
C GLU A 39 -7.08 -4.59 -19.12
N ASP A 40 -7.73 -5.60 -18.54
CA ASP A 40 -8.95 -6.20 -19.10
C ASP A 40 -10.23 -5.39 -18.84
N SER A 41 -10.27 -4.50 -17.84
CA SER A 41 -11.54 -3.97 -17.32
C SER A 41 -11.71 -2.45 -17.35
N CYS A 42 -10.66 -1.62 -17.39
CA CYS A 42 -10.87 -0.18 -17.25
C CYS A 42 -9.80 0.65 -17.96
N CYS A 43 -10.22 1.29 -19.05
CA CYS A 43 -9.49 2.36 -19.76
C CYS A 43 -8.14 1.91 -20.34
N GLY A 44 -8.15 1.59 -21.64
CA GLY A 44 -6.93 1.35 -22.41
C GLY A 44 -5.90 2.47 -22.19
N GLU A 45 -4.66 2.05 -21.93
CA GLU A 45 -3.49 2.90 -21.65
C GLU A 45 -3.46 3.62 -20.29
N LEU A 46 -3.51 2.88 -19.18
CA LEU A 46 -2.89 3.34 -17.92
C LEU A 46 -1.50 2.70 -17.75
N SER A 47 -0.61 3.01 -18.69
CA SER A 47 0.81 2.62 -18.73
C SER A 47 1.67 3.21 -17.60
N THR A 48 1.07 3.89 -16.61
CA THR A 48 1.80 4.61 -15.56
C THR A 48 1.73 3.96 -14.17
N THR A 49 0.90 2.94 -14.00
CA THR A 49 0.80 2.17 -12.75
C THR A 49 1.75 0.99 -12.80
N THR A 50 2.96 1.18 -12.27
CA THR A 50 3.97 0.12 -12.13
C THR A 50 3.73 -0.67 -10.84
N ALA A 51 3.63 -2.00 -10.93
CA ALA A 51 3.67 -2.88 -9.78
C ALA A 51 5.13 -3.15 -9.34
N PRO A 52 5.38 -3.43 -8.05
CA PRO A 52 4.45 -3.27 -6.94
C PRO A 52 4.25 -1.78 -6.60
N SER A 53 3.03 -1.37 -6.27
CA SER A 53 2.79 -0.02 -5.74
C SER A 53 1.72 0.01 -4.65
N LEU A 54 1.93 0.81 -3.61
CA LEU A 54 1.02 0.93 -2.48
C LEU A 54 0.40 2.32 -2.45
N PHE A 55 -0.92 2.38 -2.43
CA PHE A 55 -1.71 3.59 -2.32
C PHE A 55 -2.28 3.69 -0.92
N ALA A 56 -1.78 4.63 -0.13
CA ALA A 56 -2.19 4.87 1.23
C ALA A 56 -2.71 6.30 1.39
N ILE A 57 -3.26 6.64 2.56
CA ILE A 57 -3.73 8.01 2.83
C ILE A 57 -2.58 9.02 2.87
N GLU A 58 -1.38 8.52 3.18
CA GLU A 58 -0.14 9.27 3.27
C GLU A 58 0.46 9.58 1.88
N GLY A 59 0.07 8.82 0.85
CA GLY A 59 0.56 8.99 -0.51
C GLY A 59 0.67 7.69 -1.30
N THR A 60 1.33 7.78 -2.46
CA THR A 60 1.58 6.65 -3.36
C THR A 60 3.05 6.25 -3.31
N PHE A 61 3.31 4.98 -3.03
CA PHE A 61 4.63 4.39 -2.88
C PHE A 61 4.87 3.41 -4.03
N LYS A 62 5.78 3.74 -4.95
CA LYS A 62 6.07 2.92 -6.13
C LYS A 62 7.35 2.11 -5.92
N GLY A 63 7.29 0.81 -6.14
CA GLY A 63 8.39 -0.13 -5.98
C GLY A 63 8.58 -0.61 -4.53
N LEU A 64 9.30 -1.72 -4.40
CA LEU A 64 9.52 -2.42 -3.12
C LEU A 64 10.19 -1.53 -2.07
N GLU A 65 11.18 -0.71 -2.47
CA GLU A 65 11.90 0.19 -1.57
C GLU A 65 10.98 1.20 -0.89
N LYS A 66 10.08 1.82 -1.67
CA LYS A 66 9.11 2.80 -1.15
C LYS A 66 8.04 2.15 -0.28
N ILE A 67 7.65 0.91 -0.59
CA ILE A 67 6.75 0.14 0.26
C ILE A 67 7.42 -0.16 1.60
N ASN A 68 8.70 -0.49 1.61
CA ASN A 68 9.45 -0.72 2.84
C ASN A 68 9.60 0.56 3.68
N GLU A 69 9.81 1.71 3.04
CA GLU A 69 9.80 3.04 3.67
C GLU A 69 8.43 3.33 4.34
N TYR A 70 7.33 3.03 3.65
CA TYR A 70 5.98 3.15 4.21
C TYR A 70 5.80 2.28 5.46
N ILE A 71 6.19 1.01 5.40
CA ILE A 71 6.07 0.07 6.53
C ILE A 71 6.86 0.60 7.73
N SER A 72 8.09 1.06 7.50
CA SER A 72 8.94 1.63 8.54
C SER A 72 8.34 2.87 9.18
N THR A 73 7.71 3.73 8.37
CA THR A 73 7.04 4.96 8.85
C THR A 73 5.77 4.63 9.62
N ARG A 74 4.97 3.65 9.16
CA ARG A 74 3.72 3.25 9.82
C ARG A 74 3.95 2.45 11.09
N GLY A 75 5.03 1.67 11.16
CA GLY A 75 5.48 1.03 12.40
C GLY A 75 5.69 2.05 13.53
N ASN A 76 6.28 3.21 13.21
CA ASN A 76 6.46 4.31 14.16
C ASN A 76 5.15 5.07 14.47
N THR A 77 4.18 5.15 13.56
CA THR A 77 2.91 5.86 13.87
C THR A 77 1.93 5.04 14.69
N ILE A 78 2.03 3.70 14.65
CA ILE A 78 1.23 2.83 15.52
C ILE A 78 1.69 2.95 16.98
N SER A 79 2.97 3.21 17.24
CA SER A 79 3.48 3.50 18.59
C SER A 79 3.15 4.91 19.10
N ASP A 80 2.77 5.86 18.22
CA ASP A 80 2.75 7.29 18.58
C ASP A 80 1.39 8.02 18.46
N ARG A 81 0.26 7.35 18.22
CA ARG A 81 -1.04 8.07 18.10
C ARG A 81 -2.23 7.39 18.75
N GLU A 82 -2.19 7.26 20.08
CA GLU A 82 -3.31 7.75 20.90
C GLU A 82 -3.17 9.27 21.03
N SER A 83 -3.45 10.00 19.95
CA SER A 83 -3.45 11.47 20.00
C SER A 83 -4.77 11.89 20.63
N GLU A 84 -4.76 12.01 21.96
CA GLU A 84 -5.85 12.56 22.75
C GLU A 84 -6.17 13.99 22.29
N SER A 85 -7.46 14.24 22.08
CA SER A 85 -8.14 15.54 22.12
C SER A 85 -7.85 16.59 21.04
N ALA A 86 -8.92 16.99 20.34
CA ALA A 86 -9.18 18.39 20.03
C ALA A 86 -10.70 18.62 20.10
N TYR A 87 -11.17 19.15 21.23
CA TYR A 87 -12.48 19.76 21.39
C TYR A 87 -12.42 21.17 20.80
N TRP A 88 -13.16 21.45 19.72
CA TRP A 88 -13.60 22.79 19.33
C TRP A 88 -14.99 22.71 18.73
#